data_AF-A0A534VX14-F1
#
_entry.id   AF-A0A534VX14-F1
#
_cell.length_a   1.000
_cell.length_b   1.000
_cell.length_c   1.000
_cell.angle_alpha   90.00
_cell.angle_beta   90.00
_cell.angle_gamma   90.00
#
_symmetry.space_group_name_H-M   'P 1'
#
loop_
_entity.id
_entity.type
_entity.pdbx_description
1 polymer ?
#
loop_
_entity_poly.entity_id
_entity_poly.type
_entity_poly.pdbx_seq_one_letter_code
_entity_poly.pdbx_strand_id
1 'polypeptide(L)'
;MGSTQAVRVVFVEQPGSLPTPPEGHVAVLDVAFAGGENFEKVTLPFLEALGDRLAVWIDHHEHPVGWARVRGDPRFRLVPNRDAHACPELVTRDVVERAGPVDAIVAHADLDGLLSAVKFLRKGEPPWPEADEDARAADSPGRGHALSSFGHLLVEALDEARSWRRPRARKRAASWWCGFPRTSDGR
;
A
#
# COMPACT_ATOMS: atom_id res chain seq x y z
N MET A 1 18.31 27.54 -10.18
CA MET A 1 17.02 26.82 -10.33
C MET A 1 17.32 25.35 -10.17
N GLY A 2 17.06 24.79 -8.99
CA GLY A 2 17.30 23.36 -8.75
C GLY A 2 16.27 22.54 -9.52
N SER A 3 16.73 21.56 -10.28
CA SER A 3 15.86 20.55 -10.91
C SER A 3 14.98 19.93 -9.81
N THR A 4 13.66 20.03 -9.94
CA THR A 4 12.74 19.28 -9.07
C THR A 4 12.91 17.81 -9.44
N GLN A 5 13.70 17.09 -8.65
CA GLN A 5 13.83 15.65 -8.84
C GLN A 5 12.45 15.02 -8.63
N ALA A 6 12.01 14.21 -9.60
CA ALA A 6 10.74 13.51 -9.50
C ALA A 6 10.80 12.49 -8.36
N VAL A 7 9.81 12.51 -7.47
CA VAL A 7 9.69 11.52 -6.38
C VAL A 7 9.48 10.14 -6.99
N ARG A 8 10.32 9.17 -6.62
CA ARG A 8 10.21 7.79 -7.10
C ARG A 8 9.17 7.03 -6.28
N VAL A 9 8.14 6.47 -6.91
CA VAL A 9 7.18 5.58 -6.25
C VAL A 9 7.54 4.12 -6.53
N VAL A 10 7.62 3.30 -5.47
CA VAL A 10 7.89 1.87 -5.52
C VAL A 10 6.70 1.13 -4.89
N PHE A 11 6.04 0.28 -5.69
CA PHE A 11 4.90 -0.50 -5.23
C PHE A 11 5.32 -1.87 -4.68
N VAL A 12 4.73 -2.26 -3.55
CA VAL A 12 4.98 -3.50 -2.83
C VAL A 12 3.73 -4.37 -2.88
N GLU A 13 3.84 -5.61 -3.35
CA GLU A 13 2.70 -6.53 -3.44
C GLU A 13 2.33 -7.20 -2.12
N GLN A 14 3.29 -7.33 -1.19
CA GLN A 14 3.05 -7.95 0.12
C GLN A 14 4.11 -7.51 1.14
N PRO A 15 3.75 -7.38 2.44
CA PRO A 15 4.67 -7.01 3.52
C PRO A 15 5.96 -7.83 3.59
N GLY A 16 5.89 -9.12 3.26
CA GLY A 16 7.04 -10.03 3.30
C GLY A 16 8.01 -9.91 2.12
N SER A 17 7.79 -8.96 1.19
CA SER A 17 8.60 -8.78 -0.02
C SER A 17 8.95 -7.30 -0.24
N LEU A 18 9.51 -6.66 0.79
CA LEU A 18 9.98 -5.27 0.71
C LEU A 18 11.08 -5.10 -0.35
N PRO A 19 11.15 -3.95 -1.02
CA PRO A 19 12.18 -3.69 -2.02
C PRO A 19 13.54 -3.46 -1.35
N THR A 20 14.60 -3.39 -2.16
CA THR A 20 15.82 -2.73 -1.71
C THR A 20 15.48 -1.32 -1.22
N PRO A 21 15.92 -0.93 0.00
CA PRO A 21 15.64 0.41 0.55
C PRO A 21 16.02 1.49 -0.47
N PRO A 22 15.07 2.34 -0.91
CA PRO A 22 15.38 3.43 -1.81
C PRO A 22 16.42 4.36 -1.19
N GLU A 23 17.20 5.07 -2.01
CA GLU A 23 18.08 6.15 -1.56
C GLU A 23 17.29 7.42 -1.20
N GLY A 24 17.95 8.37 -0.53
CA GLY A 24 17.31 9.63 -0.11
C GLY A 24 16.30 9.44 1.02
N HIS A 25 15.51 10.47 1.30
CA HIS A 25 14.42 10.45 2.28
C HIS A 25 13.22 9.65 1.76
N VAL A 26 12.66 8.77 2.58
CA VAL A 26 11.67 7.78 2.17
C VAL A 26 10.41 7.88 3.03
N ALA A 27 9.25 8.00 2.38
CA ALA A 27 7.95 7.73 3.00
C ALA A 27 7.53 6.29 2.73
N VAL A 28 7.02 5.59 3.74
CA VAL A 28 6.46 4.24 3.62
C VAL A 28 4.97 4.31 3.97
N LEU A 29 4.11 3.92 3.04
CA LEU A 29 2.68 4.19 3.09
C LEU A 29 1.89 2.91 2.86
N ASP A 30 1.00 2.58 3.80
CA ASP A 30 0.14 1.39 3.75
C ASP A 30 0.92 0.07 3.62
N VAL A 31 2.17 0.04 4.08
CA VAL A 31 2.94 -1.20 4.12
C VAL A 31 2.88 -1.73 5.53
N ALA A 32 2.11 -2.79 5.72
CA ALA A 32 2.06 -3.49 6.99
C ALA A 32 3.45 -4.03 7.38
N PHE A 33 3.69 -4.18 8.67
CA PHE A 33 4.79 -5.00 9.15
C PHE A 33 4.57 -6.48 8.78
N ALA A 34 5.62 -7.15 8.32
CA ALA A 34 5.52 -8.54 7.90
C ALA A 34 5.24 -9.45 9.09
N GLY A 35 4.27 -10.36 8.96
CA GLY A 35 3.85 -11.22 10.06
C GLY A 35 4.85 -12.32 10.44
N GLY A 36 4.76 -12.78 11.69
CA GLY A 36 5.57 -13.89 12.21
C GLY A 36 7.07 -13.57 12.22
N GLU A 37 7.90 -14.56 11.86
CA GLU A 37 9.36 -14.39 11.78
C GLU A 37 9.81 -13.39 10.70
N ASN A 38 8.94 -13.07 9.74
CA ASN A 38 9.28 -12.11 8.69
C ASN A 38 9.41 -10.68 9.22
N PHE A 39 8.85 -10.37 10.38
CA PHE A 39 9.12 -9.09 11.02
C PHE A 39 10.63 -8.91 11.23
N GLU A 40 11.28 -9.89 11.84
CA GLU A 40 12.74 -9.87 12.12
C GLU A 40 13.58 -10.07 10.86
N LYS A 41 13.08 -10.84 9.88
CA LYS A 41 13.85 -11.19 8.67
C LYS A 41 13.71 -10.17 7.53
N VAL A 42 12.64 -9.38 7.52
CA VAL A 42 12.28 -8.48 6.40
C VAL A 42 12.04 -7.06 6.88
N THR A 43 11.07 -6.86 7.79
CA THR A 43 10.67 -5.51 8.21
C THR A 43 11.77 -4.80 9.00
N LEU A 44 12.33 -5.45 10.02
CA LEU A 44 13.37 -4.85 10.86
C LEU A 44 14.63 -4.52 10.04
N PRO A 45 15.19 -5.41 9.20
CA PRO A 45 16.34 -5.05 8.35
C PRO A 45 16.05 -3.90 7.39
N PHE A 46 14.83 -3.81 6.86
CA PHE A 46 14.43 -2.69 6.00
C PHE A 46 14.38 -1.37 6.77
N LEU A 47 13.80 -1.38 7.98
CA LEU A 47 13.78 -0.22 8.88
C LEU A 47 15.19 0.23 9.27
N GLU A 48 16.05 -0.70 9.66
CA GLU A 48 17.45 -0.43 10.03
C GLU A 48 18.25 0.15 8.86
N ALA A 49 18.05 -0.39 7.66
CA ALA A 49 18.73 0.10 6.45
C ALA A 49 18.23 1.48 5.99
N LEU A 50 16.97 1.83 6.26
CA LEU A 50 16.48 3.20 6.07
C LEU A 50 17.09 4.15 7.10
N GLY A 51 17.14 3.76 8.38
CA GLY A 51 17.70 4.58 9.46
C GLY A 51 17.03 5.96 9.51
N ASP A 52 17.83 7.02 9.61
CA ASP A 52 17.35 8.41 9.67
C ASP A 52 16.68 8.90 8.39
N ARG A 53 16.83 8.15 7.29
CA ARG A 53 16.21 8.50 6.01
C ARG A 53 14.72 8.16 5.95
N LEU A 54 14.21 7.36 6.89
CA LEU A 54 12.77 7.19 7.03
C LEU A 54 12.16 8.54 7.45
N ALA A 55 11.40 9.16 6.55
CA ALA A 55 10.70 10.41 6.82
C ALA A 55 9.39 10.16 7.58
N VAL A 56 8.64 9.13 7.14
CA VAL A 56 7.39 8.72 7.79
C VAL A 56 7.04 7.28 7.42
N TRP A 57 6.41 6.56 8.35
CA TRP A 57 5.70 5.31 8.11
C TRP A 57 4.23 5.49 8.51
N ILE A 58 3.32 5.36 7.56
CA ILE A 58 1.87 5.47 7.77
C ILE A 58 1.25 4.12 7.47
N ASP A 59 0.56 3.53 8.44
CA ASP A 59 -0.07 2.22 8.27
C ASP A 59 -1.21 2.03 9.28
N HIS A 60 -2.18 1.19 8.92
CA HIS A 60 -3.32 0.83 9.76
C HIS A 60 -3.43 -0.66 10.11
N HIS A 61 -2.49 -1.48 9.65
CA HIS A 61 -2.43 -2.90 9.95
C HIS A 61 -1.74 -3.16 11.30
N GLU A 62 -2.53 -3.41 12.35
CA GLU A 62 -2.01 -3.61 13.70
C GLU A 62 -1.04 -4.80 13.75
N HIS A 63 0.21 -4.54 14.16
CA HIS A 63 1.20 -5.58 14.39
C HIS A 63 1.67 -5.52 15.86
N PRO A 64 1.18 -6.42 16.74
CA PRO A 64 1.35 -6.28 18.20
C PRO A 64 2.80 -6.09 18.67
N VAL A 65 3.72 -6.88 18.13
CA VAL A 65 5.15 -6.83 18.53
C VAL A 65 5.85 -5.62 17.90
N GLY A 66 5.83 -5.51 16.57
CA GLY A 66 6.47 -4.42 15.85
C GLY A 66 5.98 -3.03 16.24
N TRP A 67 4.67 -2.80 16.38
CA TRP A 67 4.14 -1.50 16.80
C TRP A 67 4.60 -1.13 18.23
N ALA A 68 4.78 -2.10 19.13
CA ALA A 68 5.34 -1.84 20.45
C ALA A 68 6.81 -1.40 20.38
N ARG A 69 7.60 -1.90 19.41
CA ARG A 69 9.03 -1.55 19.26
C ARG A 69 9.25 -0.13 18.72
N VAL A 70 8.37 0.35 17.85
CA VAL A 70 8.47 1.70 17.28
C VAL A 70 7.61 2.73 18.02
N ARG A 71 7.01 2.32 19.14
CA ARG A 71 6.14 3.18 19.94
C ARG A 71 6.90 4.40 20.43
N GLY A 72 6.36 5.58 20.13
CA GLY A 72 6.93 6.87 20.55
C GLY A 72 7.91 7.47 19.53
N ASP A 73 8.28 6.74 18.48
CA ASP A 73 9.02 7.32 17.35
C ASP A 73 8.06 8.18 16.51
N PRO A 74 8.29 9.51 16.40
CA PRO A 74 7.37 10.44 15.75
C PRO A 74 7.25 10.23 14.23
N ARG A 75 8.13 9.41 13.63
CA ARG A 75 8.06 9.02 12.22
C ARG A 75 6.92 8.04 11.95
N PHE A 76 6.40 7.36 12.98
CA PHE A 76 5.37 6.33 12.82
C PHE A 76 3.98 6.89 13.12
N ARG A 77 3.12 6.92 12.10
CA ARG A 77 1.69 7.20 12.21
C ARG A 77 0.93 5.88 12.05
N LEU A 78 0.74 5.20 13.18
CA LEU A 78 0.13 3.88 13.23
C LEU A 78 -1.23 3.97 13.93
N VAL A 79 -2.31 3.63 13.24
CA VAL A 79 -3.69 3.71 13.76
C VAL A 79 -4.42 2.41 13.40
N PRO A 80 -4.93 1.63 14.37
CA PRO A 80 -5.52 0.33 14.06
C PRO A 80 -6.65 0.42 13.02
N ASN A 81 -6.80 -0.58 12.15
CA ASN A 81 -7.84 -0.61 11.11
C ASN A 81 -9.28 -0.48 11.66
N ARG A 82 -9.52 -0.84 12.92
CA ARG A 82 -10.82 -0.61 13.60
C ARG A 82 -11.15 0.88 13.78
N ASP A 83 -10.14 1.73 13.82
CA ASP A 83 -10.25 3.18 14.03
C ASP A 83 -10.01 3.94 12.72
N ALA A 84 -9.13 3.41 11.85
CA ALA A 84 -8.88 3.92 10.51
C ALA A 84 -9.18 2.86 9.45
N HIS A 85 -10.32 2.96 8.77
CA HIS A 85 -10.81 1.94 7.84
C HIS A 85 -10.03 1.87 6.52
N ALA A 86 -9.13 2.83 6.29
CA ALA A 86 -8.26 2.93 5.11
C ALA A 86 -7.02 3.79 5.44
N CYS A 87 -5.84 3.49 4.90
CA CYS A 87 -4.64 4.27 5.16
C CYS A 87 -4.67 5.72 4.61
N PRO A 88 -5.28 6.04 3.45
CA PRO A 88 -5.36 7.39 2.89
C PRO A 88 -5.89 8.44 3.86
N GLU A 89 -6.83 8.11 4.75
CA GLU A 89 -7.37 9.08 5.72
C GLU A 89 -6.36 9.48 6.80
N LEU A 90 -5.30 8.69 6.99
CA LEU A 90 -4.15 9.00 7.85
C LEU A 90 -3.14 9.93 7.15
N VAL A 91 -3.21 10.06 5.84
CA VAL A 91 -2.36 10.94 5.04
C VAL A 91 -2.95 12.35 5.04
N THR A 92 -2.74 13.06 6.15
CA THR A 92 -3.19 14.42 6.36
C THR A 92 -2.10 15.45 6.01
N ARG A 93 -2.52 16.71 5.82
CA ARG A 93 -1.59 17.81 5.55
C ARG A 93 -0.50 17.94 6.61
N ASP A 94 -0.85 17.87 7.89
CA ASP A 94 0.12 18.01 9.00
C ASP A 94 1.13 16.85 9.03
N VAL A 95 0.71 15.64 8.64
CA VAL A 95 1.61 14.48 8.55
C VAL A 95 2.60 14.67 7.43
N VAL A 96 2.15 15.11 6.24
CA VAL A 96 3.03 15.36 5.09
C VAL A 96 3.98 16.53 5.36
N GLU A 97 3.50 17.62 5.95
CA GLU A 97 4.34 18.77 6.31
C GLU A 97 5.43 18.40 7.32
N ARG A 98 5.10 17.56 8.32
CA ARG A 98 6.07 17.06 9.31
C ARG A 98 7.11 16.12 8.70
N ALA A 99 6.70 15.25 7.77
CA ALA A 99 7.60 14.34 7.06
C ALA A 99 8.63 15.11 6.19
N GLY A 100 8.25 16.30 5.71
CA GLY A 100 9.09 17.12 4.84
C GLY A 100 9.26 16.52 3.43
N PRO A 101 10.18 17.07 2.63
CA PRO A 101 10.46 16.56 1.29
C PRO A 101 11.00 15.12 1.34
N VAL A 102 10.50 14.28 0.42
CA VAL A 102 10.95 12.90 0.23
C VAL A 102 11.42 12.68 -1.20
N ASP A 103 12.39 11.79 -1.37
CA ASP A 103 12.94 11.38 -2.66
C ASP A 103 12.23 10.13 -3.19
N ALA A 104 11.70 9.31 -2.29
CA ALA A 104 10.98 8.09 -2.64
C ALA A 104 9.76 7.81 -1.74
N ILE A 105 8.79 7.12 -2.33
CA ILE A 105 7.62 6.56 -1.64
C ILE A 105 7.62 5.06 -1.87
N VAL A 106 7.48 4.28 -0.80
CA VAL A 106 7.20 2.85 -0.84
C VAL A 106 5.75 2.65 -0.43
N ALA A 107 4.91 2.14 -1.33
CA ALA A 107 3.47 2.01 -1.10
C ALA A 107 2.95 0.61 -1.42
N HIS A 108 1.87 0.18 -0.78
CA HIS A 108 1.19 -1.05 -1.17
C HIS A 108 0.55 -0.94 -2.56
N ALA A 109 0.47 -2.06 -3.26
CA ALA A 109 0.10 -2.15 -4.67
C ALA A 109 -1.40 -2.41 -4.89
N ASP A 110 -2.27 -1.97 -3.99
CA ASP A 110 -3.74 -1.92 -4.13
C ASP A 110 -4.23 -0.46 -4.23
N LEU A 111 -5.54 -0.26 -4.14
CA LEU A 111 -6.14 1.07 -4.16
C LEU A 111 -5.76 1.89 -2.91
N ASP A 112 -5.64 1.25 -1.75
CA ASP A 112 -5.38 1.91 -0.47
C ASP A 112 -3.96 2.50 -0.43
N GLY A 113 -2.95 1.70 -0.77
CA GLY A 113 -1.58 2.15 -0.91
C GLY A 113 -1.37 3.14 -2.06
N LEU A 114 -2.05 2.95 -3.20
CA LEU A 114 -2.01 3.90 -4.32
C LEU A 114 -2.54 5.27 -3.90
N LEU A 115 -3.69 5.33 -3.24
CA LEU A 115 -4.29 6.59 -2.81
C LEU A 115 -3.50 7.24 -1.69
N SER A 116 -2.89 6.46 -0.80
CA SER A 116 -1.97 6.97 0.21
C SER A 116 -0.79 7.69 -0.45
N ALA A 117 -0.17 7.09 -1.47
CA ALA A 117 0.91 7.72 -2.23
C ALA A 117 0.47 8.99 -2.98
N VAL A 118 -0.69 8.95 -3.63
CA VAL A 118 -1.22 10.12 -4.36
C VAL A 118 -1.54 11.26 -3.41
N LYS A 119 -2.20 10.99 -2.28
CA LYS A 119 -2.46 12.02 -1.25
C LYS A 119 -1.17 12.59 -0.69
N PHE A 120 -0.17 11.76 -0.45
CA PHE A 120 1.13 12.24 0.03
C PHE A 120 1.75 13.23 -0.96
N LEU A 121 1.80 12.88 -2.25
CA LEU A 121 2.28 13.76 -3.33
C LEU A 121 1.43 15.04 -3.48
N ARG A 122 0.14 14.97 -3.13
CA ARG A 122 -0.80 16.10 -3.11
C ARG A 122 -0.88 16.81 -1.76
N LYS A 123 0.11 16.61 -0.87
CA LYS A 123 0.21 17.29 0.42
C LYS A 123 -0.99 17.04 1.36
N GLY A 124 -1.52 15.81 1.31
CA GLY A 124 -2.66 15.35 2.11
C GLY A 124 -4.01 15.54 1.44
N GLU A 125 -4.07 16.20 0.29
CA GLU A 125 -5.35 16.45 -0.41
C GLU A 125 -5.76 15.28 -1.29
N PRO A 126 -7.03 14.83 -1.21
CA PRO A 126 -7.51 13.75 -2.05
C PRO A 126 -7.48 14.13 -3.54
N PRO A 127 -7.24 13.15 -4.44
CA PRO A 127 -7.26 13.37 -5.89
C PRO A 127 -8.65 13.65 -6.47
N TRP A 128 -9.71 13.20 -5.80
CA TRP A 128 -11.12 13.54 -6.05
C TRP A 128 -11.90 13.51 -4.73
N PRO A 129 -13.09 14.13 -4.63
CA PRO A 129 -13.80 14.30 -3.35
C PRO A 129 -14.10 12.98 -2.61
N GLU A 130 -14.42 11.92 -3.33
CA GLU A 130 -14.80 10.61 -2.78
C GLU A 130 -13.61 9.69 -2.51
N ALA A 131 -12.36 10.09 -2.79
CA ALA A 131 -11.21 9.19 -2.77
C ALA A 131 -10.99 8.45 -1.45
N ASP A 132 -11.15 9.14 -0.32
CA ASP A 132 -11.01 8.51 1.00
C ASP A 132 -12.17 7.53 1.28
N GLU A 133 -13.37 7.82 0.78
CA GLU A 133 -14.52 6.91 0.91
C GLU A 133 -14.37 5.70 0.00
N ASP A 134 -13.84 5.88 -1.21
CA ASP A 134 -13.53 4.79 -2.13
C ASP A 134 -12.47 3.85 -1.55
N ALA A 135 -11.43 4.41 -0.92
CA ALA A 135 -10.41 3.63 -0.22
C ALA A 135 -11.02 2.79 0.91
N ARG A 136 -11.84 3.40 1.79
CA ARG A 136 -12.54 2.70 2.88
C ARG A 136 -13.49 1.61 2.36
N ALA A 137 -14.19 1.86 1.26
CA ALA A 137 -15.08 0.88 0.66
C ALA A 137 -14.34 -0.32 0.08
N ALA A 138 -13.17 -0.09 -0.52
CA ALA A 138 -12.33 -1.15 -1.09
C ALA A 138 -11.59 -1.96 -0.01
N ASP A 139 -11.03 -1.30 1.00
CA ASP A 139 -10.21 -1.95 2.03
C ASP A 139 -11.05 -2.59 3.15
N SER A 140 -12.13 -1.93 3.56
CA SER A 140 -12.99 -2.36 4.68
C SER A 140 -14.44 -2.66 4.24
N PRO A 141 -14.66 -3.60 3.31
CA PRO A 141 -15.99 -3.92 2.79
C PRO A 141 -16.93 -4.37 3.91
N GLY A 142 -18.20 -3.95 3.84
CA GLY A 142 -19.22 -4.28 4.82
C GLY A 142 -19.27 -3.39 6.06
N ARG A 143 -18.40 -2.36 6.15
CA ARG A 143 -18.42 -1.37 7.24
C ARG A 143 -19.24 -0.11 6.97
N GLY A 144 -20.16 -0.18 6.00
CA GLY A 144 -21.06 0.95 5.66
C GLY A 144 -20.48 1.94 4.64
N HIS A 145 -19.33 1.63 4.04
CA HIS A 145 -18.74 2.42 2.98
C HIS A 145 -19.25 2.01 1.60
N ALA A 146 -19.22 2.95 0.65
CA ALA A 146 -19.65 2.71 -0.72
C ALA A 146 -18.66 3.29 -1.74
N LEU A 147 -18.34 2.49 -2.75
CA LEU A 147 -17.56 2.98 -3.89
C LEU A 147 -18.41 3.95 -4.72
N SER A 148 -17.80 5.05 -5.10
CA SER A 148 -18.23 5.92 -6.19
C SER A 148 -18.13 5.18 -7.54
N SER A 149 -18.77 5.72 -8.57
CA SER A 149 -18.64 5.17 -9.93
C SER A 149 -17.18 5.18 -10.41
N PHE A 150 -16.39 6.16 -10.00
CA PHE A 150 -14.98 6.23 -10.36
C PHE A 150 -14.13 5.24 -9.57
N GLY A 151 -14.42 5.08 -8.27
CA GLY A 151 -13.80 4.06 -7.42
C GLY A 151 -13.98 2.66 -7.99
N HIS A 152 -15.18 2.32 -8.45
CA HIS A 152 -15.45 1.04 -9.15
C HIS A 152 -14.53 0.81 -10.34
N LEU A 153 -14.40 1.81 -11.23
CA LEU A 153 -13.54 1.70 -12.42
C LEU A 153 -12.06 1.49 -12.05
N LEU A 154 -11.59 2.15 -10.98
CA LEU A 154 -10.21 2.01 -10.52
C LEU A 154 -9.94 0.64 -9.91
N VAL A 155 -10.84 0.13 -9.08
CA VAL A 155 -10.72 -1.22 -8.51
C VAL A 155 -10.68 -2.25 -9.64
N GLU A 156 -11.60 -2.17 -10.60
CA GLU A 156 -11.62 -3.07 -11.76
C GLU A 156 -10.33 -3.00 -12.58
N ALA A 157 -9.81 -1.80 -12.83
CA ALA A 157 -8.55 -1.62 -13.55
C ALA A 157 -7.34 -2.20 -12.80
N LEU A 158 -7.29 -2.06 -11.47
CA LEU A 158 -6.24 -2.61 -10.63
C LEU A 158 -6.29 -4.14 -10.58
N ASP A 159 -7.49 -4.71 -10.43
CA ASP A 159 -7.70 -6.15 -10.46
C ASP A 159 -7.31 -6.75 -11.80
N GLU A 160 -7.67 -6.09 -12.90
CA GLU A 160 -7.26 -6.53 -14.23
C GLU A 160 -5.73 -6.43 -14.39
N ALA A 161 -5.10 -5.32 -14.00
CA ALA A 161 -3.64 -5.18 -14.05
C ALA A 161 -2.91 -6.29 -13.25
N ARG A 162 -3.46 -6.68 -12.09
CA ARG A 162 -2.97 -7.80 -11.29
C ARG A 162 -3.16 -9.15 -12.00
N SER A 163 -4.26 -9.33 -12.73
CA SER A 163 -4.58 -10.55 -13.49
C SER A 163 -3.54 -10.83 -14.59
N TRP A 164 -3.12 -9.79 -15.32
CA TRP A 164 -2.09 -9.88 -16.38
C TRP A 164 -0.71 -10.30 -15.87
N ARG A 165 -0.38 -9.93 -14.63
CA ARG A 165 0.92 -10.23 -13.99
C ARG A 165 1.03 -11.67 -13.46
N ARG A 166 -0.07 -12.44 -13.37
CA ARG A 166 -0.06 -13.83 -12.88
C ARG A 166 -0.07 -14.84 -14.04
N PRO A 167 1.05 -15.55 -14.33
CA PRO A 167 1.11 -16.54 -15.43
C PRO A 167 0.09 -17.68 -15.31
N ARG A 168 -0.34 -18.02 -14.09
CA ARG A 168 -1.35 -19.06 -13.83
C ARG A 168 -2.79 -18.63 -14.18
N ALA A 169 -3.12 -17.34 -14.05
CA ALA A 169 -4.43 -16.82 -14.45
C ALA A 169 -4.59 -16.88 -15.98
N ARG A 170 -3.52 -16.53 -16.71
CA ARG A 170 -3.44 -16.65 -18.18
C ARG A 170 -3.69 -18.08 -18.68
N LYS A 171 -3.15 -19.09 -17.98
CA LYS A 171 -3.37 -20.51 -18.33
C LYS A 171 -4.82 -20.98 -18.11
N ARG A 172 -5.50 -20.49 -17.07
CA ARG A 172 -6.92 -20.83 -16.79
C ARG A 172 -7.88 -20.08 -17.72
N ALA A 173 -7.62 -18.81 -18.03
CA ALA A 173 -8.39 -18.08 -19.03
C ALA A 173 -8.21 -18.71 -20.43
N ALA A 174 -6.99 -19.07 -20.82
CA ALA A 174 -6.74 -19.77 -22.09
C ALA A 174 -7.43 -21.14 -22.16
N SER A 175 -7.53 -21.90 -21.06
CA SER A 175 -8.25 -23.18 -21.07
C SER A 175 -9.77 -23.02 -21.22
N TRP A 176 -10.33 -21.90 -20.76
CA TRP A 176 -11.76 -21.57 -20.95
C TRP A 176 -12.06 -21.12 -22.38
N TRP A 177 -11.13 -20.42 -23.03
CA TRP A 177 -11.28 -19.96 -24.42
C TRP A 177 -10.96 -21.03 -25.46
N CYS A 178 -10.12 -22.02 -25.14
CA CYS A 178 -9.73 -23.09 -26.05
C CYS A 178 -10.57 -24.38 -25.95
N GLY A 179 -11.66 -24.41 -25.17
CA GLY A 179 -12.65 -25.49 -25.23
C GLY A 179 -12.14 -26.91 -24.91
N PHE A 180 -11.16 -27.08 -24.04
CA PHE A 180 -10.74 -28.42 -23.61
C PHE A 180 -11.73 -28.97 -22.56
N PRO A 181 -12.43 -30.10 -22.82
CA PRO A 181 -13.26 -30.72 -21.80
C PRO A 181 -12.40 -31.21 -20.64
N ARG A 182 -12.89 -31.06 -19.42
CA ARG A 182 -12.29 -31.70 -18.23
C ARG A 182 -12.21 -33.20 -18.51
N THR A 183 -11.00 -33.74 -18.60
CA THR A 183 -10.84 -35.18 -18.44
C THR A 183 -11.24 -35.51 -17.01
N SER A 184 -12.34 -36.23 -16.88
CA SER A 184 -12.73 -36.92 -15.65
C SER A 184 -11.55 -37.75 -15.16
N ASP A 185 -11.18 -37.57 -13.88
CA ASP A 185 -10.31 -38.50 -13.18
C ASP A 185 -10.85 -39.91 -13.32
N GLY A 186 -10.03 -40.79 -13.89
CA GLY A 186 -10.31 -42.19 -14.09
C GLY A 186 -9.32 -43.03 -13.29
N ARG A 187 -9.81 -43.54 -12.16
CA ARG A 187 -9.32 -44.66 -11.33
C ARG A 187 -8.02 -44.47 -10.54
#